data_AF-A0A495XNT1-F1
#
_entry.id   AF-A0A495XNT1-F1
#
_cell.length_a   1.000
_cell.length_b   1.000
_cell.length_c   1.000
_cell.angle_alpha   90.00
_cell.angle_beta   90.00
_cell.angle_gamma   90.00
#
_symmetry.space_group_name_H-M   'P 1'
#
loop_
_entity.id
_entity.type
_entity.pdbx_description
1 polymer ?
#
loop_
_entity_poly.entity_id
_entity_poly.type
_entity_poly.pdbx_seq_one_letter_code
_entity_poly.pdbx_strand_id
1 'polypeptide(L)'
;MSTTHATVEQWLALPHHVLVDRVRAAVRPGTPSPGPLWTSLATHPVLAARVRGVLSALKAQSADHRDHPAWRARIDQALDDLTAPRPVTRVDRTVRPVPQVVFLAPGQPVSA
;
A
#
# COMPACT_ATOMS: atom_id res chain seq x y z
N MET A 1 -17.97 15.64 -10.78
CA MET A 1 -17.04 15.59 -9.63
C MET A 1 -16.07 14.42 -9.82
N SER A 2 -15.02 14.59 -10.64
CA SER A 2 -14.13 13.48 -11.08
C SER A 2 -12.65 13.68 -10.71
N THR A 3 -12.36 14.63 -9.82
CA THR A 3 -11.00 15.11 -9.52
C THR A 3 -10.12 14.02 -8.88
N THR A 4 -10.72 13.12 -8.11
CA THR A 4 -10.01 12.03 -7.42
C THR A 4 -9.51 10.96 -8.38
N HIS A 5 -10.36 10.48 -9.29
CA HIS A 5 -10.00 9.43 -10.25
C HIS A 5 -8.91 9.94 -11.22
N ALA A 6 -9.09 11.15 -11.75
CA ALA A 6 -8.10 11.78 -12.62
C ALA A 6 -6.73 11.97 -11.94
N THR A 7 -6.71 12.23 -10.63
CA THR A 7 -5.47 12.33 -9.85
C THR A 7 -4.77 10.97 -9.74
N VAL A 8 -5.51 9.89 -9.47
CA VAL A 8 -4.95 8.53 -9.40
C VAL A 8 -4.38 8.08 -10.74
N GLU A 9 -5.11 8.29 -11.83
CA GLU A 9 -4.65 7.97 -13.19
C GLU A 9 -3.42 8.79 -13.59
N GLN A 10 -3.41 10.08 -13.26
CA GLN A 10 -2.25 10.93 -13.49
C GLN A 10 -1.01 10.38 -12.77
N TRP A 11 -1.14 10.00 -11.51
CA TRP A 11 -0.02 9.47 -10.70
C TRP A 11 0.46 8.09 -11.16
N LEU A 12 -0.44 7.24 -11.66
CA LEU A 12 -0.10 5.97 -12.27
C LEU A 12 0.76 6.14 -13.53
N ALA A 13 0.43 7.14 -14.35
CA ALA A 13 1.13 7.44 -15.60
C ALA A 13 2.52 8.07 -15.39
N LEU A 14 2.85 8.49 -14.16
CA LEU A 14 4.14 9.11 -13.87
C LEU A 14 5.28 8.09 -13.93
N PRO A 15 6.42 8.46 -14.54
CA PRO A 15 7.65 7.69 -14.39
C PRO A 15 8.15 7.73 -12.95
N HIS A 16 8.88 6.70 -12.53
CA HIS A 16 9.25 6.49 -11.13
C HIS A 16 9.98 7.70 -10.50
N HIS A 17 10.91 8.32 -11.22
CA HIS A 17 11.64 9.49 -10.72
C HIS A 17 10.73 10.70 -10.45
N VAL A 18 9.69 10.92 -11.28
CA VAL A 18 8.71 12.00 -11.07
C VAL A 18 7.78 11.65 -9.90
N LEU A 19 7.42 10.38 -9.76
CA LEU A 19 6.64 9.92 -8.60
C LEU A 19 7.41 10.18 -7.29
N VAL A 20 8.72 9.88 -7.27
CA VAL A 20 9.58 10.15 -6.11
C VAL A 20 9.59 11.64 -5.77
N ASP A 21 9.77 12.51 -6.75
CA ASP A 21 9.80 13.96 -6.54
C ASP A 21 8.45 14.48 -6.00
N ARG A 22 7.33 14.03 -6.57
CA ARG A 22 5.99 14.41 -6.08
C ARG A 22 5.71 13.93 -4.66
N VAL A 23 6.06 12.69 -4.34
CA VAL A 23 5.90 12.15 -2.98
C VAL A 23 6.77 12.94 -2.00
N ARG A 24 8.01 13.25 -2.40
CA ARG A 24 8.93 14.08 -1.62
C ARG A 24 8.37 15.48 -1.35
N ALA A 25 7.78 16.13 -2.34
CA ALA A 25 7.14 17.42 -2.20
C ALA A 25 5.90 17.35 -1.27
N ALA A 26 5.12 16.28 -1.36
CA ALA A 26 3.93 16.09 -0.53
C ALA A 26 4.24 15.89 0.96
N VAL A 27 5.37 15.26 1.30
CA VAL A 27 5.80 15.06 2.71
C VAL A 27 6.74 16.15 3.24
N ARG A 28 7.14 17.12 2.41
CA ARG A 28 8.04 18.20 2.80
C ARG A 28 7.41 19.04 3.94
N PRO A 29 8.15 19.44 4.99
CA PRO A 29 7.67 20.35 6.02
C PRO A 29 7.19 21.68 5.42
N GLY A 30 6.08 22.22 5.93
CA GLY A 30 5.52 23.49 5.47
C GLY A 30 4.52 23.40 4.31
N THR A 31 4.37 22.23 3.65
CA THR A 31 3.24 22.02 2.74
C THR A 31 1.95 21.71 3.52
N PRO A 32 0.77 22.13 3.01
CA PRO A 32 -0.51 21.76 3.59
C PRO A 32 -0.69 20.24 3.56
N SER A 33 -1.30 19.70 4.62
CA SER A 33 -1.40 18.25 4.82
C SER A 33 -2.13 17.57 3.65
N PRO A 34 -1.53 16.58 2.96
CA PRO A 34 -2.16 15.92 1.81
C PRO A 34 -3.19 14.85 2.19
N GLY A 35 -3.77 14.85 3.41
CA GLY A 35 -4.67 13.78 3.89
C GLY A 35 -5.69 13.23 2.86
N PRO A 36 -6.43 14.06 2.11
CA PRO A 36 -7.37 13.58 1.08
C PRO A 36 -6.68 12.87 -0.10
N LEU A 37 -5.44 13.27 -0.41
CA LEU A 37 -4.63 12.70 -1.49
C LEU A 37 -4.15 11.30 -1.15
N TRP A 38 -3.64 11.05 0.07
CA TRP A 38 -3.19 9.72 0.48
C TRP A 38 -4.34 8.70 0.49
N THR A 39 -5.49 9.08 1.06
CA THR A 39 -6.71 8.25 1.04
C THR A 39 -7.21 7.96 -0.37
N SER A 40 -7.01 8.90 -1.30
CA SER A 40 -7.33 8.73 -2.72
C SER A 40 -6.37 7.78 -3.42
N LEU A 41 -5.07 7.88 -3.15
CA LEU A 41 -4.08 6.95 -3.70
C LEU A 41 -4.25 5.53 -3.14
N ALA A 42 -4.70 5.42 -1.88
CA ALA A 42 -5.05 4.14 -1.25
C ALA A 42 -6.21 3.39 -1.95
N THR A 43 -6.99 4.07 -2.82
CA THR A 43 -7.99 3.40 -3.68
C THR A 43 -7.37 2.34 -4.58
N HIS A 44 -6.09 2.51 -4.94
CA HIS A 44 -5.45 1.73 -5.98
C HIS A 44 -4.23 0.97 -5.42
N PRO A 45 -4.31 -0.37 -5.27
CA PRO A 45 -3.31 -1.14 -4.53
C PRO A 45 -1.90 -1.08 -5.14
N VAL A 46 -1.78 -1.04 -6.48
CA VAL A 46 -0.50 -0.96 -7.18
C VAL A 46 0.18 0.38 -6.92
N LEU A 47 -0.58 1.47 -7.03
CA LEU A 47 -0.07 2.82 -6.77
C LEU A 47 0.28 3.00 -5.28
N ALA A 48 -0.58 2.53 -4.38
CA ALA A 48 -0.33 2.55 -2.95
C ALA A 48 0.96 1.80 -2.58
N ALA A 49 1.20 0.61 -3.15
CA ALA A 49 2.43 -0.14 -2.93
C ALA A 49 3.68 0.62 -3.42
N ARG A 50 3.61 1.23 -4.62
CA ARG A 50 4.71 2.05 -5.16
C ARG A 50 5.01 3.26 -4.26
N VAL A 51 3.98 3.99 -3.84
CA VAL A 51 4.12 5.16 -2.98
C VAL A 51 4.67 4.77 -1.60
N ARG A 52 4.21 3.66 -1.00
CA ARG A 52 4.78 3.12 0.25
C ARG A 52 6.26 2.80 0.11
N GLY A 53 6.68 2.20 -0.99
CA GLY A 53 8.10 1.93 -1.27
C GLY A 53 8.93 3.21 -1.32
N VAL A 54 8.43 4.25 -1.99
CA VAL A 54 9.09 5.56 -2.05
C VAL A 54 9.17 6.20 -0.67
N LEU A 55 8.09 6.19 0.12
CA LEU A 55 8.05 6.74 1.47
C LEU A 55 9.05 6.03 2.41
N SER A 56 9.15 4.71 2.33
CA SER A 56 10.15 3.94 3.09
C SER A 56 11.58 4.29 2.70
N ALA A 57 11.85 4.47 1.40
CA ALA A 57 13.16 4.90 0.93
C ALA A 57 13.49 6.34 1.36
N LEU A 58 12.50 7.25 1.35
CA LEU A 58 12.67 8.62 1.85
C LEU A 58 12.94 8.63 3.36
N LYS A 59 12.23 7.80 4.14
CA LYS A 59 12.47 7.66 5.59
C LYS A 59 13.90 7.24 5.91
N ALA A 60 14.46 6.30 5.14
CA ALA A 60 15.85 5.88 5.30
C ALA A 60 16.85 6.99 4.95
N GLN A 61 16.59 7.77 3.90
CA GLN A 61 17.46 8.88 3.46
C GLN A 61 17.41 10.09 4.41
N SER A 62 16.27 10.35 5.05
CA SER A 62 16.08 11.49 5.94
C SER A 62 16.69 11.29 7.33
N ALA A 63 17.21 10.09 7.66
CA ALA A 63 17.76 9.76 8.97
C ALA A 63 18.92 10.68 9.41
N ASP A 64 19.61 11.27 8.45
CA ASP A 64 20.82 12.09 8.67
C ASP A 64 20.54 13.62 8.71
N HIS A 65 19.28 14.05 8.54
CA HIS A 65 18.94 15.48 8.40
C HIS A 65 18.47 16.15 9.70
N ARG A 66 18.75 17.46 9.85
CA ARG A 66 18.30 18.27 11.00
C ARG A 66 16.76 18.31 11.15
N ASP A 67 16.04 18.27 10.03
CA ASP A 67 14.57 18.24 9.97
C ASP A 67 13.97 16.82 10.03
N HIS A 68 14.80 15.81 10.33
CA HIS A 68 14.40 14.40 10.41
C HIS A 68 13.12 14.13 11.21
N PRO A 69 12.88 14.71 12.42
CA PRO A 69 11.67 14.39 13.17
C PRO A 69 10.38 14.90 12.49
N ALA A 70 10.42 16.09 11.87
CA ALA A 70 9.27 16.65 11.15
C ALA A 70 8.97 15.86 9.88
N TRP A 71 10.01 15.47 9.15
CA TRP A 71 9.90 14.57 7.99
C TRP A 71 9.32 13.21 8.38
N ARG A 72 9.85 12.63 9.46
CA ARG A 72 9.46 11.29 9.92
C ARG A 72 7.99 11.25 10.33
N ALA A 73 7.53 12.23 11.11
CA ALA A 73 6.12 12.32 11.51
C ALA A 73 5.18 12.39 10.29
N ARG A 74 5.54 13.15 9.24
CA ARG A 74 4.73 13.24 8.02
C ARG A 74 4.77 11.98 7.17
N ILE A 75 5.94 11.33 7.07
CA ILE A 75 6.05 10.06 6.36
C ILE A 75 5.24 8.98 7.09
N ASP A 76 5.31 8.93 8.41
CA ASP A 76 4.55 7.97 9.23
C ASP A 76 3.04 8.22 9.09
N GLN A 77 2.58 9.48 9.11
CA GLN A 77 1.18 9.81 8.83
C GLN A 77 0.75 9.40 7.41
N ALA A 78 1.57 9.66 6.39
CA ALA A 78 1.24 9.28 5.01
C ALA A 78 1.18 7.76 4.84
N LEU A 79 2.05 7.01 5.54
CA LEU A 79 2.01 5.55 5.56
C LEU A 79 0.75 5.01 6.25
N ASP A 80 0.31 5.65 7.34
CA ASP A 80 -0.94 5.31 8.02
C ASP A 80 -2.16 5.57 7.12
N ASP A 81 -2.24 6.76 6.51
CA ASP A 81 -3.32 7.13 5.58
C ASP A 81 -3.38 6.19 4.36
N LEU A 82 -2.21 5.71 3.90
CA LEU A 82 -2.13 4.71 2.83
C LEU A 82 -2.53 3.31 3.29
N THR A 83 -2.39 3.00 4.58
CA THR A 83 -2.68 1.68 5.20
C THR A 83 -4.12 1.57 5.67
N ALA A 84 -4.81 2.69 5.89
CA ALA A 84 -6.21 2.76 6.27
C ALA A 84 -7.04 1.72 5.48
N PRO A 85 -7.79 0.86 6.17
CA PRO A 85 -8.38 -0.31 5.56
C PRO A 85 -9.46 0.11 4.57
N ARG A 86 -9.16 0.06 3.28
CA ARG A 86 -10.21 -0.24 2.31
C ARG A 86 -10.47 -1.73 2.42
N PRO A 87 -11.72 -2.16 2.62
CA PRO A 87 -12.07 -3.54 2.37
C PRO A 87 -11.71 -3.78 0.91
N VAL A 88 -10.57 -4.44 0.70
CA VAL A 88 -10.29 -5.04 -0.59
C VAL A 88 -11.47 -5.96 -0.81
N THR A 89 -12.31 -5.65 -1.79
CA THR A 89 -13.05 -6.69 -2.48
C THR A 89 -11.96 -7.64 -2.88
N ARG A 90 -11.81 -8.70 -2.08
CA ARG A 90 -10.94 -9.83 -2.34
C ARG A 90 -11.29 -10.20 -3.76
N VAL A 91 -10.39 -9.90 -4.69
CA VAL A 91 -10.49 -10.51 -6.01
C VAL A 91 -10.49 -11.98 -5.64
N ASP A 92 -11.65 -12.61 -5.83
CA ASP A 92 -11.83 -14.04 -5.74
C ASP A 92 -10.91 -14.61 -6.82
N ARG A 93 -9.62 -14.66 -6.52
CA ARG A 93 -8.82 -15.73 -7.05
C ARG A 93 -9.42 -16.92 -6.34
N THR A 94 -10.38 -17.54 -7.03
CA THR A 94 -10.74 -18.93 -6.89
C THR A 94 -9.42 -19.71 -6.95
N VAL A 95 -8.69 -19.73 -5.85
CA VAL A 95 -7.81 -20.84 -5.53
C VAL A 95 -8.82 -21.94 -5.34
N ARG A 96 -9.06 -22.68 -6.43
CA ARG A 96 -9.79 -23.95 -6.37
C ARG A 96 -9.25 -24.66 -5.13
N PRO A 97 -10.06 -24.95 -4.11
CA PRO A 97 -9.63 -25.92 -3.13
C PRO A 97 -9.39 -27.19 -3.95
N VAL A 98 -8.13 -27.60 -4.05
CA VAL A 98 -7.78 -28.94 -4.51
C VAL A 98 -8.72 -29.87 -3.72
N PRO A 99 -9.53 -30.72 -4.37
CA PRO A 99 -10.40 -31.62 -3.62
C PRO A 99 -9.49 -32.40 -2.70
N GLN A 100 -9.64 -32.19 -1.40
CA GLN A 100 -8.97 -33.00 -0.42
C GLN A 100 -9.48 -34.41 -0.67
N VAL A 101 -8.62 -35.23 -1.28
CA VAL A 101 -8.87 -36.65 -1.44
C VAL A 101 -9.07 -37.17 -0.03
N VAL A 102 -10.32 -37.45 0.30
CA VAL A 102 -10.70 -38.18 1.50
C VAL A 102 -9.95 -39.49 1.43
N PHE A 103 -8.87 -39.60 2.20
CA PHE A 103 -8.18 -40.85 2.42
C PHE A 103 -9.05 -41.65 3.40
N LEU A 104 -10.09 -42.30 2.86
CA LEU A 104 -10.75 -43.42 3.54
C LEU A 104 -9.68 -44.49 3.71
N ALA A 105 -9.16 -44.59 4.94
CA ALA A 105 -8.24 -45.66 5.30
C ALA A 105 -8.89 -47.02 4.99
N PRO A 106 -8.23 -47.89 4.21
CA PRO A 106 -8.72 -49.24 3.99
C PRO A 106 -8.61 -50.00 5.30
N GLY A 107 -9.69 -50.70 5.64
CA GLY A 107 -9.82 -51.40 6.90
C GLY A 107 -8.75 -52.45 7.15
N GLN A 108 -8.62 -52.84 8.41
CA GLN A 108 -8.29 -54.19 8.92
C GLN A 108 -8.04 -54.09 10.44
N PRO A 109 -7.97 -55.21 11.20
CA PRO A 109 -8.86 -56.37 11.24
C PRO A 109 -9.28 -56.70 12.70
N VAL A 110 -10.14 -57.71 12.84
CA VAL A 110 -10.56 -58.34 14.11
C VAL A 110 -9.40 -58.99 14.89
N SER A 111 -9.48 -58.99 16.23
CA SER A 111 -8.92 -59.99 17.21
C SER A 111 -9.24 -59.47 18.63
N ALA A 112 -9.67 -60.23 19.64
CA ALA A 112 -9.96 -61.65 19.81
C ALA A 112 -11.05 -61.79 20.90
#